data_AF-A0AAV4KRH2-F1
#
_entry.id   AF-A0AAV4KRH2-F1
#
_cell.length_a   1.000
_cell.length_b   1.000
_cell.length_c   1.000
_cell.angle_alpha   90.00
_cell.angle_beta   90.00
_cell.angle_gamma   90.00
#
_symmetry.space_group_name_H-M   'P 1'
#
loop_
_entity.id
_entity.type
_entity.pdbx_description
1 polymer ?
#
loop_
_entity_poly.entity_id
_entity_poly.type
_entity_poly.pdbx_seq_one_letter_code
_entity_poly.pdbx_strand_id
1 'polypeptide(L)'
;MVPGSPGRRARGAGFEAEEELVMYGERSGWRRDGFESHEGMVGVLLADGSEPKPVLFDLGSGATFHESSDWWHYDGTFRRPTAVSMRGRCACGWRGAKTYPIDWEKVREDDDPDAYDTSGPYEEWEAHLDDVAGRAVPLPEDLAKLLGQVRERLDRLWLEEDKTRAYATMLKTCDGLEAIVAEVGPEAAQTLSCEQDKDEDGSMSALAEALGMTEQATCARLLHYEHLTWR
;
A
#
# COMPACT_ATOMS: atom_id res chain seq x y z
N MET A 1 -64.05 -24.51 21.90
CA MET A 1 -62.91 -23.62 22.23
C MET A 1 -61.62 -24.34 21.85
N VAL A 2 -60.97 -23.88 20.78
CA VAL A 2 -59.62 -24.22 20.29
C VAL A 2 -59.15 -22.93 19.55
N PRO A 3 -57.87 -22.67 19.35
CA PRO A 3 -56.86 -22.21 20.32
C PRO A 3 -56.19 -20.89 19.85
N GLY A 4 -55.26 -20.34 20.62
CA GLY A 4 -54.41 -19.22 20.18
C GLY A 4 -53.06 -19.23 20.87
N SER A 5 -52.00 -19.46 20.11
CA SER A 5 -50.59 -19.55 20.51
C SER A 5 -50.04 -18.25 21.12
N PRO A 6 -49.08 -18.32 22.07
CA PRO A 6 -48.43 -17.14 22.62
C PRO A 6 -47.12 -16.76 21.90
N GLY A 7 -47.05 -15.50 21.48
CA GLY A 7 -46.07 -14.51 21.96
C GLY A 7 -44.57 -14.85 21.95
N ARG A 8 -43.88 -14.35 20.92
CA ARG A 8 -42.44 -14.05 20.87
C ARG A 8 -42.07 -12.91 21.85
N ARG A 9 -41.02 -13.07 22.66
CA ARG A 9 -40.15 -11.97 23.14
C ARG A 9 -38.71 -12.44 23.34
N ALA A 10 -37.81 -11.48 23.11
CA ALA A 10 -36.37 -11.57 22.94
C ALA A 10 -35.55 -11.65 24.25
N ARG A 11 -34.27 -12.04 24.07
CA ARG A 11 -33.00 -11.74 24.78
C ARG A 11 -32.04 -12.85 24.34
N GLY A 12 -30.81 -12.66 23.87
CA GLY A 12 -29.81 -11.61 24.04
C GLY A 12 -28.47 -12.31 24.32
N ALA A 13 -27.37 -11.72 23.84
CA ALA A 13 -25.96 -12.04 24.10
C ALA A 13 -25.31 -13.14 23.24
N GLY A 14 -24.12 -12.79 22.73
CA GLY A 14 -23.24 -13.65 21.93
C GLY A 14 -22.61 -12.93 20.74
N PHE A 15 -22.25 -11.65 20.89
CA PHE A 15 -21.49 -10.86 19.94
C PHE A 15 -20.01 -11.03 20.30
N GLU A 16 -19.32 -11.96 19.67
CA GLU A 16 -17.85 -11.98 19.48
C GLU A 16 -17.58 -12.80 18.22
N ALA A 17 -17.90 -12.23 17.06
CA ALA A 17 -17.17 -12.54 15.85
C ALA A 17 -16.12 -11.42 15.77
N GLU A 18 -14.96 -11.67 16.39
CA GLU A 18 -13.75 -10.98 15.99
C GLU A 18 -13.65 -11.20 14.48
N GLU A 19 -13.71 -10.10 13.72
CA GLU A 19 -13.36 -10.09 12.31
C GLU A 19 -11.89 -10.49 12.23
N GLU A 20 -11.65 -11.79 12.20
CA GLU A 20 -10.52 -12.39 11.51
C GLU A 20 -10.72 -12.02 10.04
N LEU A 21 -10.31 -10.79 9.72
CA LEU A 21 -10.02 -10.35 8.39
C LEU A 21 -8.81 -11.19 7.99
N VAL A 22 -9.10 -12.43 7.57
CA VAL A 22 -8.16 -13.27 6.88
C VAL A 22 -7.80 -12.48 5.64
N MET A 23 -6.73 -11.71 5.76
CA MET A 23 -5.94 -11.15 4.68
C MET A 23 -5.41 -12.36 3.91
N TYR A 24 -6.28 -12.98 3.10
CA TYR A 24 -5.83 -13.80 2.01
C TYR A 24 -4.96 -12.87 1.17
N GLY A 25 -3.64 -13.10 1.27
CA GLY A 25 -2.62 -12.29 0.63
C GLY A 25 -3.03 -12.04 -0.81
N GLU A 26 -3.46 -10.82 -1.09
CA GLU A 26 -3.26 -10.33 -2.42
C GLU A 26 -1.75 -10.40 -2.61
N ARG A 27 -1.29 -11.10 -3.65
CA ARG A 27 0.12 -11.35 -4.00
C ARG A 27 0.86 -10.06 -4.41
N SER A 28 0.48 -8.95 -3.81
CA SER A 28 0.92 -7.57 -3.96
C SER A 28 1.68 -7.17 -2.70
N GLY A 29 2.60 -6.21 -2.81
CA GLY A 29 3.43 -5.79 -1.68
C GLY A 29 2.61 -5.16 -0.55
N TRP A 30 3.26 -4.92 0.58
CA TRP A 30 2.68 -4.18 1.70
C TRP A 30 2.41 -2.72 1.29
N ARG A 31 1.25 -2.18 1.68
CA ARG A 31 0.82 -0.83 1.32
C ARG A 31 0.27 -0.10 2.53
N ARG A 32 0.45 1.22 2.54
CA ARG A 32 -0.12 2.14 3.52
C ARG A 32 -0.74 3.32 2.77
N ASP A 33 -1.99 3.64 3.10
CA ASP A 33 -2.71 4.77 2.51
C ASP A 33 -1.86 6.05 2.60
N GLY A 34 -1.72 6.78 1.49
CA GLY A 34 -0.92 8.00 1.38
C GLY A 34 0.57 7.79 1.14
N PHE A 35 1.04 6.54 1.05
CA PHE A 35 2.44 6.18 0.80
C PHE A 35 2.56 5.20 -0.39
N GLU A 36 1.78 5.43 -1.44
CA GLU A 36 1.66 4.50 -2.58
C GLU A 36 2.99 4.32 -3.33
N SER A 37 3.90 5.31 -3.26
CA SER A 37 5.24 5.20 -3.84
C SER A 37 6.24 4.40 -2.99
N HIS A 38 5.81 3.95 -1.80
CA HIS A 38 6.61 3.19 -0.83
C HIS A 38 6.05 1.78 -0.58
N GLU A 39 5.61 1.10 -1.63
CA GLU A 39 5.19 -0.32 -1.54
C GLU A 39 6.31 -1.18 -0.93
N GLY A 40 5.97 -1.88 0.15
CA GLY A 40 6.86 -2.74 0.92
C GLY A 40 6.87 -4.16 0.40
N MET A 41 8.00 -4.85 0.55
CA MET A 41 8.17 -6.23 0.12
C MET A 41 9.18 -6.92 1.02
N VAL A 42 9.12 -8.25 1.05
CA VAL A 42 10.21 -9.06 1.59
C VAL A 42 11.37 -9.04 0.59
N GLY A 43 12.51 -8.50 0.99
CA GLY A 43 13.79 -8.68 0.31
C GLY A 43 14.51 -9.91 0.82
N VAL A 44 15.31 -10.58 -0.03
CA VAL A 44 16.08 -11.77 0.34
C VAL A 44 17.58 -11.56 0.19
N LEU A 45 18.35 -12.30 0.99
CA LEU A 45 19.80 -12.32 0.95
C LEU A 45 20.32 -13.75 0.83
N LEU A 46 21.31 -13.93 -0.04
CA LEU A 46 22.06 -15.17 -0.21
C LEU A 46 23.06 -15.37 0.94
N ALA A 47 23.68 -16.55 1.00
CA ALA A 47 24.67 -16.89 2.02
C ALA A 47 25.88 -15.95 2.06
N ASP A 48 26.21 -15.30 0.95
CA ASP A 48 27.28 -14.30 0.85
C ASP A 48 26.82 -12.88 1.23
N GLY A 49 25.56 -12.72 1.65
CA GLY A 49 24.95 -11.44 2.01
C GLY A 49 24.50 -10.59 0.82
N SER A 50 24.59 -11.09 -0.41
CA SER A 50 24.13 -10.37 -1.60
C SER A 50 22.62 -10.51 -1.84
N GLU A 51 22.00 -9.50 -2.45
CA GLU A 51 20.64 -9.63 -2.99
C GLU A 51 20.68 -10.36 -4.34
N PRO A 52 19.92 -11.45 -4.51
CA PRO A 52 19.86 -12.14 -5.79
C PRO A 52 19.10 -11.30 -6.82
N LYS A 53 19.42 -11.54 -8.10
CA LYS A 53 18.62 -11.02 -9.21
C LYS A 53 17.21 -11.65 -9.22
N PRO A 54 16.22 -11.03 -9.88
CA PRO A 54 14.92 -11.66 -10.10
C PRO A 54 15.07 -13.06 -10.72
N VAL A 55 14.23 -13.99 -10.27
CA VAL A 55 14.16 -15.33 -10.85
C VAL A 55 13.45 -15.26 -12.20
N LEU A 56 14.13 -15.76 -13.24
CA LEU A 56 13.60 -15.85 -14.59
C LEU A 56 12.79 -17.15 -14.75
N PHE A 57 11.55 -17.03 -15.21
CA PHE A 57 10.67 -18.12 -15.59
C PHE A 57 10.58 -18.18 -17.12
N ASP A 58 11.19 -19.19 -17.70
CA ASP A 58 11.04 -19.53 -19.12
C ASP A 58 9.81 -20.43 -19.29
N LEU A 59 8.68 -19.81 -19.63
CA LEU A 59 7.42 -20.50 -19.91
C LEU A 59 7.28 -20.92 -21.39
N GLY A 60 8.33 -20.74 -22.20
CA GLY A 60 8.39 -21.20 -23.59
C GLY A 60 7.70 -20.31 -24.64
N SER A 61 8.20 -20.45 -25.88
CA SER A 61 7.73 -19.93 -27.19
C SER A 61 7.41 -18.43 -27.35
N GLY A 62 7.86 -17.55 -26.46
CA GLY A 62 7.80 -16.09 -26.63
C GLY A 62 9.16 -15.42 -26.38
N ALA A 63 9.33 -14.18 -26.85
CA ALA A 63 10.50 -13.34 -26.53
C ALA A 63 10.38 -12.64 -25.17
N THR A 64 9.31 -12.91 -24.43
CA THR A 64 8.99 -12.30 -23.13
C THR A 64 9.19 -13.33 -22.03
N PHE A 65 10.19 -13.10 -21.19
CA PHE A 65 10.42 -13.88 -19.98
C PHE A 65 9.65 -13.27 -18.81
N HIS A 66 9.15 -14.11 -17.91
CA HIS A 66 8.56 -13.63 -16.67
C HIS A 66 9.63 -13.57 -15.58
N GLU A 67 9.74 -12.44 -14.88
CA GLU A 67 10.65 -12.27 -13.76
C GLU A 67 9.84 -12.11 -12.47
N SER A 68 10.28 -12.73 -11.37
CA SER A 68 9.74 -12.47 -10.04
C SER A 68 10.86 -12.30 -9.02
N SER A 69 10.61 -11.41 -8.06
CA SER A 69 11.47 -11.19 -6.89
C SER A 69 10.82 -11.67 -5.59
N ASP A 70 9.76 -12.47 -5.68
CA ASP A 70 9.08 -12.98 -4.48
C ASP A 70 10.01 -13.89 -3.69
N TRP A 71 10.06 -13.69 -2.38
CA TRP A 71 11.09 -14.29 -1.53
C TRP A 71 11.07 -15.82 -1.57
N TRP A 72 9.89 -16.44 -1.70
CA TRP A 72 9.72 -17.89 -1.74
C TRP A 72 10.23 -18.53 -3.04
N HIS A 73 10.51 -17.75 -4.09
CA HIS A 73 11.11 -18.27 -5.33
C HIS A 73 12.62 -18.58 -5.20
N TYR A 74 13.24 -18.19 -4.08
CA TYR A 74 14.65 -18.37 -3.80
C TYR A 74 14.92 -19.57 -2.87
N ASP A 75 14.24 -20.69 -3.10
CA ASP A 75 14.29 -21.91 -2.27
C ASP A 75 15.35 -22.94 -2.73
N GLY A 76 16.04 -22.67 -3.84
CA GLY A 76 17.00 -23.57 -4.49
C GLY A 76 16.40 -24.51 -5.56
N THR A 77 15.08 -24.55 -5.71
CA THR A 77 14.41 -25.41 -6.68
C THR A 77 14.76 -24.98 -8.10
N PHE A 78 14.86 -25.93 -9.04
CA PHE A 78 15.27 -25.67 -10.43
C PHE A 78 16.62 -24.94 -10.61
N ARG A 79 17.58 -25.15 -9.69
CA ARG A 79 18.91 -24.48 -9.68
C ARG A 79 18.83 -22.97 -9.47
N ARG A 80 17.75 -22.49 -8.87
CA ARG A 80 17.63 -21.08 -8.45
C ARG A 80 18.56 -20.81 -7.27
N PRO A 81 18.93 -19.54 -7.03
CA PRO A 81 19.62 -19.18 -5.81
C PRO A 81 18.81 -19.58 -4.57
N THR A 82 19.49 -20.00 -3.51
CA THR A 82 18.86 -20.25 -2.20
C THR A 82 19.14 -19.07 -1.28
N ALA A 83 18.10 -18.35 -0.88
CA ALA A 83 18.21 -17.31 0.14
C ALA A 83 18.37 -17.93 1.53
N VAL A 84 19.14 -17.30 2.40
CA VAL A 84 19.34 -17.76 3.80
C VAL A 84 18.67 -16.84 4.82
N SER A 85 18.38 -15.61 4.41
CA SER A 85 17.73 -14.63 5.26
C SER A 85 16.89 -13.66 4.43
N MET A 86 15.97 -12.98 5.10
CA MET A 86 15.10 -11.95 4.56
C MET A 86 15.27 -10.64 5.33
N ARG A 87 14.83 -9.54 4.71
CA ARG A 87 14.79 -8.20 5.29
C ARG A 87 13.65 -7.38 4.71
N GLY A 88 13.24 -6.32 5.38
CA GLY A 88 12.32 -5.34 4.79
C GLY A 88 12.92 -4.71 3.53
N ARG A 89 12.11 -4.48 2.50
CA ARG A 89 12.47 -3.74 1.30
C ARG A 89 11.33 -2.79 0.94
N CYS A 90 11.67 -1.63 0.41
CA CYS A 90 10.71 -0.68 -0.13
C CYS A 90 10.98 -0.42 -1.62
N ALA A 91 9.93 -0.14 -2.38
CA ALA A 91 9.99 0.29 -3.78
C ALA A 91 10.87 1.54 -3.97
N CYS A 92 10.97 2.41 -2.96
CA CYS A 92 11.83 3.60 -2.97
C CYS A 92 13.34 3.28 -2.94
N GLY A 93 13.73 2.01 -2.77
CA GLY A 93 15.12 1.60 -2.68
C GLY A 93 15.61 1.36 -1.25
N TRP A 94 14.84 1.73 -0.23
CA TRP A 94 15.18 1.43 1.16
C TRP A 94 15.29 -0.08 1.42
N ARG A 95 16.18 -0.43 2.36
CA ARG A 95 16.45 -1.79 2.81
C ARG A 95 16.55 -1.83 4.33
N GLY A 96 15.86 -2.79 4.93
CA GLY A 96 15.92 -3.10 6.36
C GLY A 96 17.36 -3.39 6.79
N ALA A 97 17.68 -2.93 7.99
CA ALA A 97 19.00 -3.11 8.58
C ALA A 97 19.13 -4.49 9.23
N LYS A 98 18.03 -4.99 9.81
CA LYS A 98 17.99 -6.34 10.38
C LYS A 98 17.76 -7.36 9.28
N THR A 99 18.25 -8.57 9.55
CA THR A 99 18.01 -9.74 8.72
C THR A 99 17.39 -10.83 9.58
N TYR A 100 16.47 -11.57 9.00
CA TYR A 100 15.70 -12.62 9.65
C TYR A 100 15.99 -13.93 8.92
N PRO A 101 16.41 -15.00 9.60
CA PRO A 101 16.73 -16.26 8.94
C PRO A 101 15.48 -16.87 8.28
N ILE A 102 15.67 -17.54 7.14
CA ILE A 102 14.61 -18.31 6.48
C ILE A 102 14.78 -19.78 6.86
N ASP A 103 13.73 -20.36 7.44
CA ASP A 103 13.62 -21.79 7.68
C ASP A 103 12.87 -22.45 6.53
N TRP A 104 13.62 -22.94 5.55
CA TRP A 104 13.05 -23.63 4.39
C TRP A 104 12.44 -25.00 4.71
N GLU A 105 12.73 -25.59 5.86
CA GLU A 105 12.05 -26.82 6.26
C GLU A 105 10.61 -26.48 6.63
N LYS A 106 10.42 -25.46 7.49
CA LYS A 106 9.10 -24.95 7.86
C LYS A 106 8.27 -24.49 6.67
N VAL A 107 8.87 -23.72 5.74
CA VAL A 107 8.16 -23.27 4.52
C VAL A 107 7.62 -24.44 3.69
N ARG A 108 8.36 -25.56 3.63
CA ARG A 108 7.93 -26.74 2.86
C ARG A 108 6.91 -27.60 3.60
N GLU A 109 6.94 -27.60 4.94
CA GLU A 109 5.95 -28.32 5.75
C GLU A 109 4.56 -27.70 5.64
N ASP A 110 4.48 -26.36 5.64
CA ASP A 110 3.21 -25.64 5.57
C ASP A 110 2.64 -25.56 4.13
N ASP A 111 3.46 -25.75 3.09
CA ASP A 111 3.14 -25.64 1.65
C ASP A 111 2.42 -24.33 1.26
N ASP A 112 2.51 -23.32 2.12
CA ASP A 112 1.91 -21.99 1.95
C ASP A 112 2.93 -20.90 2.35
N PRO A 113 3.57 -20.25 1.37
CA PRO A 113 4.48 -19.14 1.64
C PRO A 113 3.82 -17.96 2.34
N ASP A 114 2.52 -17.72 2.14
CA ASP A 114 1.82 -16.58 2.73
C ASP A 114 1.59 -16.79 4.24
N ALA A 115 1.60 -18.04 4.71
CA ALA A 115 1.53 -18.39 6.13
C ALA A 115 2.87 -18.23 6.86
N TYR A 116 3.99 -18.05 6.14
CA TYR A 116 5.30 -17.88 6.77
C TYR A 116 5.43 -16.51 7.43
N ASP A 117 6.04 -16.49 8.63
CA ASP A 117 6.15 -15.28 9.43
C ASP A 117 7.10 -14.26 8.78
N THR A 118 6.50 -13.17 8.28
CA THR A 118 7.19 -12.02 7.68
C THR A 118 7.01 -10.74 8.51
N SER A 119 6.55 -10.87 9.76
CA SER A 119 6.28 -9.73 10.66
C SER A 119 7.50 -8.84 10.90
N GLY A 120 8.68 -9.43 11.14
CA GLY A 120 9.91 -8.66 11.37
C GLY A 120 10.30 -7.73 10.21
N PRO A 121 10.42 -8.23 8.97
CA PRO A 121 10.59 -7.40 7.77
C PRO A 121 9.50 -6.34 7.57
N TYR A 122 8.24 -6.68 7.87
CA TYR A 122 7.09 -5.77 7.78
C TYR A 122 7.19 -4.62 8.79
N GLU A 123 7.49 -4.90 10.05
CA GLU A 123 7.65 -3.89 11.11
C GLU A 123 8.79 -2.90 10.79
N GLU A 124 9.91 -3.36 10.22
CA GLU A 124 10.96 -2.44 9.78
C GLU A 124 10.50 -1.55 8.62
N TRP A 125 9.67 -2.08 7.71
CA TRP A 125 9.09 -1.28 6.63
C TRP A 125 8.08 -0.26 7.17
N GLU A 126 7.23 -0.62 8.14
CA GLU A 126 6.33 0.34 8.80
C GLU A 126 7.13 1.46 9.49
N ALA A 127 8.17 1.11 10.24
CA ALA A 127 9.06 2.09 10.86
C ALA A 127 9.77 2.98 9.84
N HIS A 128 10.13 2.44 8.67
CA HIS A 128 10.65 3.24 7.56
C HIS A 128 9.60 4.24 7.05
N LEU A 129 8.34 3.84 6.91
CA LEU A 129 7.29 4.76 6.50
C LEU A 129 7.03 5.86 7.55
N ASP A 130 7.21 5.57 8.84
CA ASP A 130 7.14 6.59 9.89
C ASP A 130 8.29 7.61 9.78
N ASP A 131 9.50 7.17 9.43
CA ASP A 131 10.62 8.07 9.12
C ASP A 131 10.32 8.95 7.89
N VAL A 132 9.75 8.37 6.83
CA VAL A 132 9.33 9.13 5.64
C VAL A 132 8.27 10.17 6.00
N ALA A 133 7.25 9.78 6.78
CA ALA A 133 6.21 10.67 7.24
C ALA A 133 6.75 11.81 8.14
N GLY A 134 7.76 11.51 8.97
CA GLY A 134 8.40 12.49 9.84
C GLY A 134 9.25 13.54 9.10
N ARG A 135 9.71 13.23 7.88
CA ARG A 135 10.43 14.16 7.00
C ARG A 135 9.52 14.93 6.06
N ALA A 136 8.36 14.37 5.72
CA ALA A 136 7.36 15.02 4.88
C ALA A 136 6.73 16.25 5.57
N VAL A 137 6.21 17.17 4.75
CA VAL A 137 5.46 18.34 5.23
C VAL A 137 4.15 17.86 5.85
N PRO A 138 3.91 18.13 7.15
CA PRO A 138 2.68 17.71 7.80
C PRO A 138 1.51 18.53 7.27
N LEU A 139 0.37 17.87 7.05
CA LEU A 139 -0.88 18.57 6.85
C LEU A 139 -1.26 19.33 8.13
N PRO A 140 -1.73 20.59 8.02
CA PRO A 140 -2.36 21.27 9.14
C PRO A 140 -3.45 20.40 9.80
N GLU A 141 -3.49 20.40 11.14
CA GLU A 141 -4.34 19.50 11.92
C GLU A 141 -5.83 19.63 11.54
N ASP A 142 -6.28 20.85 11.25
CA ASP A 142 -7.64 21.14 10.83
C ASP A 142 -7.97 20.52 9.46
N LEU A 143 -7.05 20.60 8.49
CA LEU A 143 -7.21 19.95 7.19
C LEU A 143 -7.20 18.42 7.30
N ALA A 144 -6.25 17.86 8.07
CA ALA A 144 -6.20 16.42 8.31
C ALA A 144 -7.51 15.91 8.95
N LYS A 145 -8.05 16.66 9.91
CA LYS A 145 -9.33 16.35 10.55
C LYS A 145 -10.51 16.43 9.58
N LEU A 146 -10.58 17.44 8.72
CA LEU A 146 -11.64 17.58 7.72
C LEU A 146 -11.64 16.40 6.73
N LEU A 147 -10.46 16.02 6.23
CA LEU A 147 -10.32 14.85 5.36
C LEU A 147 -10.75 13.55 6.08
N GLY A 148 -10.34 13.39 7.34
CA GLY A 148 -10.79 12.27 8.17
C GLY A 148 -12.31 12.21 8.35
N GLN A 149 -12.97 13.35 8.56
CA GLN A 149 -14.43 13.44 8.69
C GLN A 149 -15.15 13.09 7.38
N VAL A 150 -14.61 13.48 6.23
CA VAL A 150 -15.14 13.08 4.92
C VAL A 150 -15.05 11.56 4.75
N ARG A 151 -13.89 10.97 5.03
CA ARG A 151 -13.70 9.50 4.98
C ARG A 151 -14.67 8.77 5.91
N GLU A 152 -14.75 9.16 7.18
CA GLU A 152 -15.67 8.56 8.15
C GLU A 152 -17.14 8.68 7.71
N ARG A 153 -17.53 9.81 7.09
CA ARG A 153 -18.88 9.97 6.58
C ARG A 153 -19.15 9.07 5.38
N LEU A 154 -18.21 8.94 4.44
CA LEU A 154 -18.29 8.02 3.31
C LEU A 154 -18.37 6.57 3.79
N ASP A 155 -17.56 6.19 4.79
CA ASP A 155 -17.56 4.85 5.38
C ASP A 155 -18.94 4.51 5.98
N ARG A 156 -19.55 5.45 6.70
CA ARG A 156 -20.92 5.26 7.24
C ARG A 156 -21.99 5.09 6.17
N LEU A 157 -21.83 5.66 4.98
CA LEU A 157 -22.81 5.51 3.90
C LEU A 157 -22.92 4.05 3.44
N TRP A 158 -21.89 3.22 3.62
CA TRP A 158 -21.97 1.79 3.35
C TRP A 158 -22.99 1.07 4.22
N LEU A 159 -23.30 1.60 5.40
CA LEU A 159 -24.21 0.98 6.37
C LEU A 159 -25.68 1.42 6.19
N GLU A 160 -25.95 2.39 5.32
CA GLU A 160 -27.29 2.92 5.09
C GLU A 160 -28.20 1.87 4.41
N GLU A 161 -29.48 1.87 4.78
CA GLU A 161 -30.49 0.93 4.25
C GLU A 161 -30.83 1.24 2.77
N ASP A 162 -30.91 2.53 2.42
CA ASP A 162 -31.13 2.99 1.05
C ASP A 162 -29.80 3.05 0.29
N LYS A 163 -29.39 1.91 -0.27
CA LYS A 163 -28.15 1.76 -1.01
C LYS A 163 -28.07 2.67 -2.24
N THR A 164 -29.17 2.87 -2.95
CA THR A 164 -29.18 3.73 -4.15
C THR A 164 -28.89 5.18 -3.77
N ARG A 165 -29.53 5.70 -2.72
CA ARG A 165 -29.24 7.04 -2.22
C ARG A 165 -27.83 7.16 -1.65
N ALA A 166 -27.35 6.15 -0.93
CA ALA A 166 -26.01 6.12 -0.38
C ALA A 166 -24.94 6.21 -1.49
N TYR A 167 -25.01 5.34 -2.49
CA TYR A 167 -24.05 5.34 -3.61
C TYR A 167 -24.12 6.61 -4.44
N ALA A 168 -25.33 7.15 -4.70
CA ALA A 168 -25.47 8.44 -5.37
C ALA A 168 -24.84 9.59 -4.56
N THR A 169 -24.93 9.53 -3.22
CA THR A 169 -24.30 10.53 -2.33
C THR A 169 -22.77 10.39 -2.33
N MET A 170 -22.24 9.17 -2.37
CA MET A 170 -20.80 8.93 -2.51
C MET A 170 -20.26 9.52 -3.80
N LEU A 171 -20.88 9.19 -4.95
CA LEU A 171 -20.46 9.73 -6.25
C LEU A 171 -20.52 11.25 -6.29
N LYS A 172 -21.60 11.86 -5.77
CA LYS A 172 -21.70 13.31 -5.67
C LYS A 172 -20.64 13.94 -4.77
N THR A 173 -20.18 13.22 -3.75
CA THR A 173 -19.07 13.67 -2.91
C THR A 173 -17.75 13.60 -3.66
N CYS A 174 -17.52 12.52 -4.43
CA CYS A 174 -16.37 12.42 -5.33
C CYS A 174 -16.34 13.56 -6.34
N ASP A 175 -17.46 13.89 -6.98
CA ASP A 175 -17.55 15.03 -7.92
C ASP A 175 -17.10 16.34 -7.26
N GLY A 176 -17.48 16.57 -6.00
CA GLY A 176 -17.07 17.75 -5.24
C GLY A 176 -15.59 17.77 -4.89
N LEU A 177 -15.02 16.61 -4.53
CA LEU A 177 -13.59 16.47 -4.25
C LEU A 177 -12.76 16.65 -5.53
N GLU A 178 -13.21 16.07 -6.65
CA GLU A 178 -12.60 16.23 -7.97
C GLU A 178 -12.60 17.70 -8.41
N ALA A 179 -13.71 18.43 -8.18
CA ALA A 179 -13.78 19.86 -8.48
C ALA A 179 -12.75 20.67 -7.67
N ILE A 180 -12.59 20.40 -6.37
CA ILE A 180 -11.57 21.05 -5.53
C ILE A 180 -10.16 20.73 -6.05
N VAL A 181 -9.91 19.48 -6.39
CA VAL A 181 -8.62 19.02 -6.93
C VAL A 181 -8.31 19.69 -8.27
N ALA A 182 -9.31 19.85 -9.15
CA ALA A 182 -9.17 20.52 -10.44
C ALA A 182 -8.93 22.03 -10.30
N GLU A 183 -9.46 22.67 -9.26
CA GLU A 183 -9.24 24.09 -8.98
C GLU A 183 -7.84 24.35 -8.40
N VAL A 184 -7.39 23.55 -7.44
CA VAL A 184 -6.16 23.83 -6.67
C VAL A 184 -4.92 23.13 -7.24
N GLY A 185 -5.09 21.93 -7.79
CA GLY A 185 -3.99 21.06 -8.23
C GLY A 185 -3.10 21.67 -9.30
N PRO A 186 -3.64 22.14 -10.44
CA PRO A 186 -2.84 22.70 -11.53
C PRO A 186 -2.00 23.92 -11.13
N GLU A 187 -2.56 24.84 -10.33
CA GLU A 187 -1.85 26.05 -9.87
C GLU A 187 -0.69 25.69 -8.94
N ALA A 188 -0.91 24.79 -7.99
CA ALA A 188 0.15 24.32 -7.09
C ALA A 188 1.27 23.59 -7.85
N ALA A 189 0.92 22.70 -8.78
CA ALA A 189 1.90 21.96 -9.58
C ALA A 189 2.72 22.89 -10.48
N GLN A 190 2.07 23.82 -11.19
CA GLN A 190 2.77 24.78 -12.05
C GLN A 190 3.72 25.68 -11.24
N THR A 191 3.29 26.13 -10.06
CA THR A 191 4.13 26.95 -9.18
C THR A 191 5.38 26.19 -8.77
N LEU A 192 5.23 24.93 -8.33
CA LEU A 192 6.36 24.08 -7.94
C LEU A 192 7.28 23.81 -9.14
N SER A 193 6.75 23.43 -10.31
CA SER A 193 7.55 23.16 -11.50
C SER A 193 8.38 24.37 -11.94
N CYS A 194 7.82 25.58 -11.90
CA CYS A 194 8.57 26.82 -12.18
C CYS A 194 9.69 27.10 -11.15
N GLU A 195 9.57 26.60 -9.92
CA GLU A 195 10.64 26.67 -8.93
C GLU A 195 11.72 25.62 -9.18
N GLN A 196 11.36 24.44 -9.71
CA GLN A 196 12.28 23.35 -10.04
C GLN A 196 13.16 23.66 -11.27
N ASP A 197 12.61 24.32 -12.29
CA ASP A 197 13.32 24.71 -13.54
C ASP A 197 14.50 25.67 -13.32
N LYS A 198 14.70 26.17 -12.09
CA LYS A 198 15.77 27.09 -11.73
C LYS A 198 17.14 26.39 -11.55
N ASP A 199 17.49 25.41 -12.38
CA ASP A 199 18.82 24.76 -12.46
C ASP A 199 19.55 24.48 -11.12
N GLU A 200 18.80 24.25 -10.03
CA GLU A 200 19.36 23.93 -8.71
C GLU A 200 19.46 22.41 -8.58
N ASP A 201 20.69 21.91 -8.54
CA ASP A 201 20.98 20.49 -8.32
C ASP A 201 20.34 20.02 -7.00
N GLY A 202 19.50 18.99 -7.05
CA GLY A 202 18.82 18.41 -5.89
C GLY A 202 17.42 18.98 -5.56
N SER A 203 16.90 19.94 -6.32
CA SER A 203 15.56 20.53 -6.09
C SER A 203 14.43 19.48 -6.07
N MET A 204 14.44 18.54 -7.01
CA MET A 204 13.44 17.47 -7.10
C MET A 204 13.50 16.49 -5.93
N SER A 205 14.70 16.26 -5.41
CA SER A 205 14.92 15.39 -4.24
C SER A 205 14.33 16.02 -2.98
N ALA A 206 14.55 17.33 -2.80
CA ALA A 206 13.98 18.08 -1.68
C ALA A 206 12.44 18.12 -1.75
N LEU A 207 11.88 18.30 -2.95
CA LEU A 207 10.42 18.27 -3.14
C LEU A 207 9.84 16.87 -2.87
N ALA A 208 10.50 15.82 -3.35
CA ALA A 208 10.09 14.44 -3.10
C ALA A 208 10.11 14.11 -1.60
N GLU A 209 11.15 14.52 -0.88
CA GLU A 209 11.22 14.39 0.58
C GLU A 209 10.10 15.16 1.27
N ALA A 210 9.87 16.43 0.87
CA ALA A 210 8.80 17.26 1.41
C ALA A 210 7.40 16.66 1.18
N LEU A 211 7.19 15.93 0.09
CA LEU A 211 5.92 15.25 -0.19
C LEU A 211 5.85 13.83 0.39
N GLY A 212 6.94 13.30 0.96
CA GLY A 212 7.01 11.91 1.41
C GLY A 212 6.89 10.91 0.26
N MET A 213 7.40 11.26 -0.92
CA MET A 213 7.31 10.48 -2.15
C MET A 213 8.69 10.16 -2.71
N THR A 214 8.75 9.24 -3.67
CA THR A 214 9.93 9.09 -4.53
C THR A 214 10.00 10.23 -5.56
N GLU A 215 11.19 10.52 -6.09
CA GLU A 215 11.36 11.51 -7.17
C GLU A 215 10.50 11.15 -8.39
N GLN A 216 10.45 9.86 -8.76
CA GLN A 216 9.61 9.40 -9.87
C GLN A 216 8.12 9.65 -9.61
N ALA A 217 7.62 9.35 -8.41
CA ALA A 217 6.24 9.59 -8.05
C ALA A 217 5.91 11.09 -7.98
N THR A 218 6.86 11.90 -7.53
CA THR A 218 6.75 13.37 -7.51
C THR A 218 6.63 13.92 -8.92
N CYS A 219 7.53 13.52 -9.84
CA CYS A 219 7.44 13.88 -11.25
C CYS A 219 6.10 13.48 -11.86
N ALA A 220 5.67 12.23 -11.63
CA ALA A 220 4.39 11.75 -12.13
C ALA A 220 3.20 12.55 -11.59
N ARG A 221 3.25 12.97 -10.32
CA ARG A 221 2.21 13.77 -9.68
C ARG A 221 2.16 15.20 -10.20
N LEU A 222 3.31 15.84 -10.40
CA LEU A 222 3.37 17.17 -11.02
C LEU A 222 2.80 17.12 -12.44
N LEU A 223 3.28 16.20 -13.28
CA LEU A 223 2.79 16.02 -14.65
C LEU A 223 1.29 15.71 -14.70
N HIS A 224 0.79 14.91 -13.76
CA HIS A 224 -0.64 14.63 -13.65
C HIS A 224 -1.45 15.91 -13.45
N TYR A 225 -1.03 16.79 -12.54
CA TYR A 225 -1.74 18.04 -12.26
C TYR A 225 -1.56 19.11 -13.33
N GLU A 226 -0.40 19.20 -13.97
CA GLU A 226 -0.16 20.09 -15.12
C GLU A 226 -1.03 19.74 -16.33
N HIS A 227 -1.27 18.44 -16.52
CA HIS A 227 -2.10 17.92 -17.61
C HIS A 227 -3.48 17.50 -17.14
N LEU A 228 -3.89 17.93 -15.94
CA LEU A 228 -5.23 17.68 -15.42
C LEU A 228 -6.22 18.49 -16.26
N THR A 229 -6.65 17.87 -17.35
CA THR A 229 -7.63 18.41 -18.28
C THR A 229 -8.97 17.87 -17.86
N TRP A 230 -9.80 18.73 -17.27
CA TRP A 230 -11.20 18.37 -17.04
C TRP A 230 -12.06 18.80 -18.24
N ARG A 231 -13.06 17.98 -18.59
CA ARG A 231 -14.04 18.21 -19.66
C ARG A 231 -15.31 18.82 -19.12
#